data_AF-A0AAP9ZJ83-F1
#
_entry.id   AF-A0AAP9ZJ83-F1
#
_cell.length_a   1.000
_cell.length_b   1.000
_cell.length_c   1.000
_cell.angle_alpha   90.00
_cell.angle_beta   90.00
_cell.angle_gamma   90.00
#
_symmetry.space_group_name_H-M   'P 1'
#
loop_
_entity.id
_entity.type
_entity.pdbx_description
1 polymer ?
#
loop_
_entity_poly.entity_id
_entity_poly.type
_entity_poly.pdbx_seq_one_letter_code
_entity_poly.pdbx_strand_id
1 'polypeptide(L)'
;MSKQPKTVAQKLNEAFDYSVRLEARRASLSDFEILRLKRLLTGFEGNALLSSVADMLVAEIERDFEKFDSALSVFLSNNPSFDLMCSIASTSQFAFHPRAASDLMRNCFEIAPDDLEFHYGFTRVAWFSGNLQLCAEMIERRLKLGGLLMPLDTVARKASSVLENFQVPASLFEQMVHEVHSKIRYSVSHKRDVSIELNLDVEEHEDGSNNIVLEIFSDQDEDSLDLLDEEMSGLISDVEKWGYDLPRIMSILVRDAIPDLADEGGELA
;
A
#
# COMPACT_ATOMS: atom_id res chain seq x y z
N MET A 1 -33.48 -2.82 -26.39
CA MET A 1 -32.65 -1.64 -26.04
C MET A 1 -31.22 -1.98 -26.38
N SER A 2 -30.62 -1.33 -27.40
CA SER A 2 -29.21 -1.55 -27.70
C SER A 2 -28.38 -0.99 -26.54
N LYS A 3 -27.58 -1.83 -25.89
CA LYS A 3 -26.58 -1.34 -24.93
C LYS A 3 -25.57 -0.54 -25.74
N GLN A 4 -25.50 0.77 -25.50
CA GLN A 4 -24.40 1.57 -26.03
C GLN A 4 -23.07 0.95 -25.56
N PRO A 5 -22.04 0.91 -26.42
CA PRO A 5 -20.72 0.43 -26.01
C PRO A 5 -20.18 1.35 -24.91
N LYS A 6 -19.66 0.75 -23.84
CA LYS A 6 -19.06 1.49 -22.72
C LYS A 6 -17.81 2.25 -23.20
N THR A 7 -17.58 3.43 -22.64
CA THR A 7 -16.35 4.18 -22.87
C THR A 7 -15.16 3.48 -22.21
N VAL A 8 -13.93 3.83 -22.62
CA VAL A 8 -12.71 3.33 -21.99
C VAL A 8 -12.68 3.65 -20.49
N ALA A 9 -13.01 4.90 -20.13
CA ALA A 9 -13.06 5.33 -18.73
C ALA A 9 -14.06 4.51 -17.91
N GLN A 10 -15.26 4.24 -18.45
CA GLN A 10 -16.25 3.39 -17.78
C GLN A 10 -15.75 1.96 -17.55
N LYS A 11 -15.07 1.37 -18.54
CA LYS A 11 -14.48 0.03 -18.40
C LYS A 11 -13.38 -0.01 -17.35
N LEU A 12 -12.52 1.01 -17.30
CA LEU A 12 -11.45 1.10 -16.33
C LEU A 12 -11.99 1.27 -14.91
N ASN A 13 -12.93 2.18 -14.70
CA ASN A 13 -13.56 2.36 -13.38
C ASN A 13 -14.22 1.06 -12.92
N GLU A 14 -14.96 0.37 -13.80
CA GLU A 14 -15.54 -0.94 -13.46
C GLU A 14 -14.48 -2.00 -13.12
N ALA A 15 -13.32 -1.95 -13.76
CA ALA A 15 -12.22 -2.87 -13.48
C ALA A 15 -11.53 -2.55 -12.15
N PHE A 16 -11.26 -1.28 -11.84
CA PHE A 16 -10.74 -0.85 -10.54
C PHE A 16 -11.70 -1.20 -9.41
N ASP A 17 -12.99 -0.85 -9.54
CA ASP A 17 -14.04 -1.19 -8.57
C ASP A 17 -14.19 -2.71 -8.39
N TYR A 18 -13.96 -3.48 -9.45
CA TYR A 18 -13.96 -4.93 -9.35
C TYR A 18 -12.70 -5.44 -8.63
N SER A 19 -11.51 -4.91 -8.95
CA SER A 19 -10.24 -5.26 -8.29
C SER A 19 -10.31 -5.03 -6.78
N VAL A 20 -10.80 -3.87 -6.33
CA VAL A 20 -10.95 -3.56 -4.88
C VAL A 20 -11.86 -4.56 -4.18
N ARG A 21 -12.94 -5.00 -4.84
CA ARG A 21 -13.83 -6.04 -4.29
C ARG A 21 -13.20 -7.43 -4.26
N LEU A 22 -12.29 -7.71 -5.19
CA LEU A 22 -11.51 -8.95 -5.16
C LEU A 22 -10.49 -8.93 -4.03
N GLU A 23 -9.84 -7.79 -3.80
CA GLU A 23 -8.89 -7.59 -2.70
C GLU A 23 -9.55 -7.88 -1.34
N ALA A 24 -10.72 -7.30 -1.08
CA ALA A 24 -11.47 -7.52 0.17
C ALA A 24 -11.93 -8.98 0.39
N ARG A 25 -11.76 -9.88 -0.59
CA ARG A 25 -12.24 -11.27 -0.55
C ARG A 25 -11.16 -12.26 -0.95
N ARG A 26 -9.87 -11.90 -0.82
CA ARG A 26 -8.71 -12.70 -1.26
C ARG A 26 -8.81 -14.18 -0.88
N ALA A 27 -9.09 -14.49 0.38
CA ALA A 27 -9.25 -15.85 0.91
C ALA A 27 -10.29 -16.73 0.16
N SER A 28 -11.15 -16.14 -0.67
CA SER A 28 -12.20 -16.84 -1.42
C SER A 28 -12.09 -16.70 -2.94
N LEU A 29 -10.97 -16.19 -3.46
CA LEU A 29 -10.82 -15.91 -4.88
C LEU A 29 -10.78 -17.18 -5.73
N SER A 30 -11.55 -17.14 -6.81
CA SER A 30 -11.62 -18.20 -7.81
C SER A 30 -11.00 -17.78 -9.14
N ASP A 31 -10.56 -18.77 -9.93
CA ASP A 31 -10.09 -18.54 -11.31
C ASP A 31 -11.14 -17.80 -12.18
N PHE A 32 -12.43 -18.02 -11.89
CA PHE A 32 -13.52 -17.34 -12.59
C PHE A 32 -13.51 -15.83 -12.38
N GLU A 33 -13.23 -15.36 -11.16
CA GLU A 33 -13.19 -13.94 -10.84
C GLU A 33 -11.99 -13.26 -11.53
N ILE A 34 -10.84 -13.92 -11.55
CA ILE A 34 -9.64 -13.45 -12.26
C ILE A 34 -9.90 -13.40 -13.78
N LEU A 35 -10.51 -14.45 -14.34
CA LEU A 35 -10.90 -14.46 -15.75
C LEU A 35 -11.92 -13.36 -16.08
N ARG A 36 -12.82 -13.04 -15.14
CA ARG A 36 -13.77 -11.94 -15.29
C ARG A 36 -13.07 -10.59 -15.28
N LEU A 37 -12.12 -10.35 -14.39
CA LEU A 37 -11.30 -9.14 -14.38
C LEU A 37 -10.54 -9.00 -15.71
N LYS A 38 -9.85 -10.08 -16.14
CA LYS A 38 -9.16 -10.15 -17.45
C LYS A 38 -10.11 -9.77 -18.59
N ARG A 39 -11.36 -10.27 -18.59
CA ARG A 39 -12.38 -9.95 -19.61
C ARG A 39 -12.83 -8.49 -19.59
N LEU A 40 -12.98 -7.86 -18.41
CA LEU A 40 -13.31 -6.43 -18.33
C LEU A 40 -12.23 -5.56 -18.98
N LEU A 41 -10.99 -6.04 -18.92
CA LEU A 41 -9.79 -5.39 -19.42
C LEU A 41 -9.42 -5.80 -20.86
N THR A 42 -10.30 -6.53 -21.58
CA THR A 42 -10.08 -6.87 -23.00
C THR A 42 -10.36 -5.69 -23.95
N GLY A 43 -9.69 -5.69 -25.11
CA GLY A 43 -9.87 -4.67 -26.14
C GLY A 43 -8.90 -3.48 -26.02
N PHE A 44 -7.81 -3.64 -25.28
CA PHE A 44 -6.74 -2.64 -25.14
C PHE A 44 -5.51 -2.97 -25.99
N GLU A 45 -5.53 -4.02 -26.82
CA GLU A 45 -4.35 -4.61 -27.48
C GLU A 45 -3.57 -3.68 -28.44
N GLY A 46 -4.06 -2.45 -28.67
CA GLY A 46 -3.38 -1.40 -29.44
C GLY A 46 -2.97 -0.15 -28.63
N ASN A 47 -3.21 -0.11 -27.33
CA ASN A 47 -2.87 1.02 -26.46
C ASN A 47 -1.98 0.53 -25.31
N ALA A 48 -0.68 0.81 -25.40
CA ALA A 48 0.33 0.35 -24.43
C ALA A 48 0.05 0.82 -22.99
N LEU A 49 -0.47 2.04 -22.82
CA LEU A 49 -0.85 2.56 -21.50
C LEU A 49 -2.00 1.74 -20.90
N LEU A 50 -3.03 1.46 -21.68
CA LEU A 50 -4.19 0.70 -21.18
C LEU A 50 -3.86 -0.78 -20.98
N SER A 51 -3.03 -1.37 -21.84
CA SER A 51 -2.52 -2.73 -21.67
C SER A 51 -1.68 -2.86 -20.40
N SER A 52 -0.81 -1.89 -20.10
CA SER A 52 -0.03 -1.91 -18.85
C SER A 52 -0.91 -1.74 -17.61
N VAL A 53 -1.94 -0.89 -17.64
CA VAL A 53 -2.94 -0.82 -16.55
C VAL A 53 -3.64 -2.16 -16.34
N ALA A 54 -4.06 -2.81 -17.43
CA ALA A 54 -4.69 -4.12 -17.35
C ALA A 54 -3.76 -5.19 -16.79
N ASP A 55 -2.51 -5.21 -17.22
CA ASP A 55 -1.51 -6.15 -16.74
C ASP A 55 -1.19 -5.92 -15.26
N MET A 56 -1.08 -4.67 -14.79
CA MET A 56 -0.89 -4.35 -13.37
C MET A 56 -2.04 -4.84 -12.50
N LEU A 57 -3.30 -4.54 -12.87
CA LEU A 57 -4.47 -4.99 -12.09
C LEU A 57 -4.55 -6.51 -11.98
N VAL A 58 -4.27 -7.21 -13.08
CA VAL A 58 -4.29 -8.67 -13.08
C VAL A 58 -3.12 -9.24 -12.29
N ALA A 59 -1.92 -8.71 -12.49
CA ALA A 59 -0.71 -9.17 -11.82
C ALA A 59 -0.77 -8.97 -10.31
N GLU A 60 -1.35 -7.85 -9.86
CA GLU A 60 -1.58 -7.55 -8.44
C GLU A 60 -2.50 -8.61 -7.79
N ILE A 61 -3.64 -8.92 -8.40
CA ILE A 61 -4.54 -9.98 -7.92
C ILE A 61 -3.85 -11.35 -7.95
N GLU A 62 -3.11 -11.66 -9.03
CA GLU A 62 -2.39 -12.93 -9.18
C GLU A 62 -1.12 -13.01 -8.31
N ARG A 63 -0.75 -11.95 -7.58
CA ARG A 63 0.53 -11.81 -6.84
C ARG A 63 1.76 -12.10 -7.73
N ASP A 64 1.66 -11.77 -9.02
CA ASP A 64 2.74 -11.84 -10.00
C ASP A 64 3.50 -10.51 -10.00
N PHE A 65 4.34 -10.36 -8.99
CA PHE A 65 5.07 -9.15 -8.68
C PHE A 65 6.05 -8.74 -9.79
N GLU A 66 6.70 -9.69 -10.46
CA GLU A 66 7.60 -9.40 -11.58
C GLU A 66 6.84 -8.85 -12.80
N LYS A 67 5.67 -9.44 -13.10
CA LYS A 67 4.80 -8.94 -14.15
C LYS A 67 4.25 -7.55 -13.81
N PHE A 68 3.90 -7.32 -12.55
CA PHE A 68 3.46 -6.01 -12.07
C PHE A 68 4.54 -4.95 -12.31
N ASP A 69 5.78 -5.21 -11.87
CA ASP A 69 6.90 -4.26 -12.00
C ASP A 69 7.25 -3.96 -13.46
N SER A 70 7.17 -4.98 -14.32
CA SER A 70 7.35 -4.84 -15.77
C SER A 70 6.27 -3.96 -16.40
N ALA A 71 5.00 -4.19 -16.04
CA ALA A 71 3.87 -3.40 -16.52
C ALA A 71 3.92 -1.95 -16.01
N LEU A 72 4.29 -1.74 -14.76
CA LEU A 72 4.48 -0.42 -14.16
C LEU A 72 5.56 0.39 -14.90
N SER A 73 6.67 -0.24 -15.28
CA SER A 73 7.74 0.40 -16.04
C SER A 73 7.24 0.91 -17.41
N VAL A 74 6.39 0.12 -18.08
CA VAL A 74 5.72 0.53 -19.33
C VAL A 74 4.74 1.68 -19.07
N PHE A 75 3.92 1.57 -18.01
CA PHE A 75 2.95 2.60 -17.63
C PHE A 75 3.61 3.98 -17.43
N LEU A 76 4.67 4.03 -16.62
CA LEU A 76 5.43 5.26 -16.34
C LEU A 76 6.05 5.88 -17.61
N SER A 77 6.43 5.03 -18.58
CA SER A 77 7.00 5.48 -19.85
C SER A 77 5.97 6.12 -20.82
N ASN A 78 4.67 6.00 -20.53
CA ASN A 78 3.58 6.42 -21.43
C ASN A 78 2.86 7.72 -21.00
N ASN A 79 3.41 8.49 -20.06
CA ASN A 79 2.83 9.75 -19.55
C ASN A 79 1.35 9.61 -19.13
N PRO A 80 1.07 8.83 -18.07
CA PRO A 80 -0.29 8.59 -17.61
C PRO A 80 -1.01 9.88 -17.17
N SER A 81 -2.34 9.89 -17.27
CA SER A 81 -3.15 10.98 -16.72
C SER A 81 -3.13 10.97 -15.19
N PHE A 82 -3.48 12.11 -14.58
CA PHE A 82 -3.62 12.25 -13.13
C PHE A 82 -4.48 11.14 -12.50
N ASP A 83 -5.68 10.91 -13.03
CA ASP A 83 -6.61 9.90 -12.49
C ASP A 83 -6.02 8.48 -12.52
N LEU A 84 -5.30 8.15 -13.60
CA LEU A 84 -4.64 6.85 -13.72
C LEU A 84 -3.47 6.73 -12.75
N MET A 85 -2.68 7.79 -12.55
CA MET A 85 -1.61 7.79 -11.55
C MET A 85 -2.16 7.60 -10.14
N CYS A 86 -3.23 8.31 -9.76
CA CYS A 86 -3.89 8.12 -8.46
C CYS A 86 -4.37 6.67 -8.26
N SER A 87 -4.99 6.10 -9.30
CA SER A 87 -5.51 4.73 -9.25
C SER A 87 -4.39 3.71 -9.11
N ILE A 88 -3.31 3.84 -9.90
CA ILE A 88 -2.16 2.93 -9.85
C ILE A 88 -1.31 3.13 -8.60
N ALA A 89 -1.25 4.33 -8.01
CA ALA A 89 -0.61 4.53 -6.71
C ALA A 89 -1.30 3.68 -5.63
N SER A 90 -2.64 3.64 -5.66
CA SER A 90 -3.43 2.78 -4.76
C SER A 90 -3.23 1.29 -5.06
N THR A 91 -3.26 0.88 -6.34
CA THR A 91 -2.96 -0.51 -6.73
C THR A 91 -1.55 -0.94 -6.32
N SER A 92 -0.58 -0.02 -6.35
CA SER A 92 0.80 -0.29 -5.92
C SER A 92 0.89 -0.58 -4.41
N GLN A 93 -0.06 -0.11 -3.60
CA GLN A 93 -0.16 -0.52 -2.19
C GLN A 93 -0.55 -1.99 -2.08
N PHE A 94 -1.59 -2.42 -2.79
CA PHE A 94 -2.03 -3.82 -2.78
C PHE A 94 -0.96 -4.76 -3.37
N ALA A 95 -0.16 -4.27 -4.32
CA ALA A 95 1.00 -4.98 -4.84
C ALA A 95 2.25 -4.94 -3.92
N PHE A 96 2.15 -4.36 -2.72
CA PHE A 96 3.27 -4.16 -1.78
C PHE A 96 4.49 -3.48 -2.43
N HIS A 97 4.25 -2.52 -3.32
CA HIS A 97 5.29 -1.75 -3.98
C HIS A 97 5.34 -0.31 -3.44
N PRO A 98 5.90 -0.11 -2.23
CA PRO A 98 5.83 1.18 -1.51
C PRO A 98 6.47 2.31 -2.31
N ARG A 99 7.62 2.07 -2.94
CA ARG A 99 8.30 3.08 -3.78
C ARG A 99 7.44 3.58 -4.93
N ALA A 100 6.80 2.68 -5.67
CA ALA A 100 5.92 3.07 -6.77
C ALA A 100 4.69 3.82 -6.24
N ALA A 101 4.13 3.36 -5.12
CA ALA A 101 2.99 3.99 -4.48
C ALA A 101 3.32 5.44 -4.06
N SER A 102 4.45 5.66 -3.36
CA SER A 102 4.87 6.99 -2.92
C SER A 102 5.33 7.90 -4.06
N ASP A 103 6.09 7.39 -5.05
CA ASP A 103 6.56 8.19 -6.19
C ASP A 103 5.40 8.67 -7.08
N LEU A 104 4.46 7.77 -7.41
CA LEU A 104 3.24 8.14 -8.13
C LEU A 104 2.42 9.15 -7.33
N MET A 105 2.33 8.95 -6.02
CA MET A 105 1.55 9.83 -5.16
C MET A 105 2.14 11.22 -5.05
N ARG A 106 3.48 11.33 -4.95
CA ARG A 106 4.19 12.61 -4.99
C ARG A 106 3.88 13.36 -6.28
N ASN A 107 3.93 12.69 -7.43
CA ASN A 107 3.59 13.30 -8.71
C ASN A 107 2.13 13.81 -8.75
N CYS A 108 1.19 13.04 -8.22
CA CYS A 108 -0.20 13.48 -8.11
C CYS A 108 -0.36 14.71 -7.22
N PHE A 109 0.30 14.72 -6.06
CA PHE A 109 0.30 15.85 -5.15
C PHE A 109 0.91 17.11 -5.77
N GLU A 110 1.96 16.99 -6.58
CA GLU A 110 2.57 18.11 -7.30
C GLU A 110 1.65 18.69 -8.38
N ILE A 111 0.81 17.86 -9.02
CA ILE A 111 -0.16 18.30 -10.03
C ILE A 111 -1.35 19.02 -9.39
N ALA A 112 -1.86 18.49 -8.28
CA ALA A 112 -3.06 19.00 -7.60
C ALA A 112 -2.82 19.23 -6.09
N PRO A 113 -1.91 20.15 -5.71
CA PRO A 113 -1.53 20.34 -4.31
C PRO A 113 -2.66 20.95 -3.46
N ASP A 114 -3.66 21.55 -4.11
CA ASP A 114 -4.76 22.26 -3.46
C ASP A 114 -6.07 21.48 -3.42
N ASP A 115 -6.08 20.26 -3.95
CA ASP A 115 -7.25 19.41 -3.96
C ASP A 115 -7.39 18.63 -2.65
N LEU A 116 -8.13 19.21 -1.70
CA LEU A 116 -8.37 18.63 -0.38
C LEU A 116 -9.04 17.25 -0.43
N GLU A 117 -9.79 16.92 -1.48
CA GLU A 117 -10.49 15.63 -1.60
C GLU A 117 -9.48 14.48 -1.65
N PHE A 118 -8.36 14.68 -2.34
CA PHE A 118 -7.35 13.64 -2.52
C PHE A 118 -6.33 13.54 -1.38
N HIS A 119 -6.18 14.59 -0.55
CA HIS A 119 -5.16 14.64 0.51
C HIS A 119 -5.27 13.49 1.53
N TYR A 120 -6.49 13.01 1.78
CA TYR A 120 -6.75 11.86 2.66
C TYR A 120 -6.08 10.60 2.13
N GLY A 121 -6.40 10.24 0.88
CA GLY A 121 -5.79 9.09 0.20
C GLY A 121 -4.28 9.25 0.04
N PHE A 122 -3.82 10.47 -0.27
CA PHE A 122 -2.41 10.77 -0.45
C PHE A 122 -1.58 10.49 0.81
N THR A 123 -2.06 10.94 1.96
CA THR A 123 -1.38 10.76 3.24
C THR A 123 -1.33 9.29 3.64
N ARG A 124 -2.41 8.53 3.37
CA ARG A 124 -2.47 7.08 3.60
C ARG A 124 -1.44 6.32 2.75
N VAL A 125 -1.27 6.71 1.49
CA VAL A 125 -0.27 6.10 0.59
C VAL A 125 1.16 6.42 1.02
N ALA A 126 1.42 7.68 1.38
CA ALA A 126 2.71 8.07 1.91
C ALA A 126 3.06 7.32 3.21
N TRP A 127 2.09 7.17 4.11
CA TRP A 127 2.26 6.45 5.37
C TRP A 127 2.58 4.96 5.17
N PHE A 128 1.79 4.29 4.33
CA PHE A 128 2.02 2.89 3.94
C PHE A 128 3.45 2.64 3.41
N SER A 129 4.02 3.64 2.73
CA SER A 129 5.35 3.57 2.15
C SER A 129 6.46 3.98 3.13
N GLY A 130 6.13 4.39 4.35
CA GLY A 130 7.09 4.91 5.32
C GLY A 130 7.64 6.30 4.97
N ASN A 131 7.07 7.01 3.99
CA ASN A 131 7.57 8.31 3.55
C ASN A 131 7.03 9.45 4.45
N LEU A 132 7.62 9.57 5.64
CA LEU A 132 7.21 10.55 6.65
C LEU A 132 7.37 12.00 6.19
N GLN A 133 8.33 12.27 5.30
CA GLN A 133 8.51 13.59 4.73
C GLN A 133 7.29 13.98 3.88
N LEU A 134 6.85 13.09 2.99
CA LEU A 134 5.67 13.31 2.16
C LEU A 134 4.40 13.43 3.01
N CYS A 135 4.27 12.61 4.07
CA CYS A 135 3.19 12.77 5.05
C CYS A 135 3.20 14.18 5.64
N ALA A 136 4.35 14.67 6.13
CA ALA A 136 4.46 15.99 6.73
C ALA A 136 4.09 17.12 5.74
N GLU A 137 4.58 17.04 4.50
CA GLU A 137 4.28 17.99 3.42
C GLU A 137 2.75 18.05 3.14
N MET A 138 2.10 16.90 3.03
CA MET A 138 0.66 16.79 2.78
C MET A 138 -0.17 17.29 3.96
N ILE A 139 0.20 16.91 5.20
CA ILE A 139 -0.48 17.37 6.42
C ILE A 139 -0.37 18.89 6.53
N GLU A 140 0.82 19.45 6.34
CA GLU A 140 1.03 20.90 6.41
C GLU A 140 0.19 21.62 5.34
N ARG A 141 0.19 21.13 4.10
CA ARG A 141 -0.60 21.74 3.01
C ARG A 141 -2.09 21.68 3.31
N ARG A 142 -2.60 20.54 3.77
CA ARG A 142 -4.01 20.35 4.12
C ARG A 142 -4.48 21.32 5.18
N LEU A 143 -3.70 21.50 6.25
CA LEU A 143 -4.02 22.44 7.33
C LEU A 143 -4.01 23.89 6.84
N LYS A 144 -3.05 24.25 5.98
CA LYS A 144 -3.00 25.60 5.37
C LYS A 144 -4.24 25.90 4.51
N LEU A 145 -4.83 24.88 3.89
CA LEU A 145 -6.05 24.97 3.10
C LEU A 145 -7.33 24.92 3.96
N GLY A 146 -7.21 24.80 5.28
CA GLY A 146 -8.34 24.75 6.21
C GLY A 146 -8.95 23.36 6.39
N GLY A 147 -8.28 22.29 5.93
CA GLY A 147 -8.69 20.92 6.18
C GLY A 147 -8.50 20.50 7.65
N LEU A 148 -9.19 19.44 8.06
CA LEU A 148 -9.11 18.90 9.42
C LEU A 148 -7.93 17.94 9.57
N LEU A 149 -7.44 17.81 10.80
CA LEU A 149 -6.51 16.75 11.19
C LEU A 149 -7.22 15.40 11.14
N MET A 150 -6.57 14.43 10.53
CA MET A 150 -6.96 13.02 10.60
C MET A 150 -6.32 12.32 11.80
N PRO A 151 -6.90 11.21 12.28
CA PRO A 151 -6.23 10.29 13.21
C PRO A 151 -4.83 9.91 12.69
N LEU A 152 -4.72 9.55 11.41
CA LEU A 152 -3.47 9.18 10.76
C LEU A 152 -2.40 10.29 10.82
N ASP A 153 -2.78 11.57 10.74
CA ASP A 153 -1.82 12.67 10.82
C ASP A 153 -1.15 12.72 12.19
N THR A 154 -1.90 12.34 13.23
CA THR A 154 -1.39 12.29 14.61
C THR A 154 -0.39 11.16 14.76
N VAL A 155 -0.69 9.98 14.19
CA VAL A 155 0.21 8.82 14.18
C VAL A 155 1.50 9.16 13.43
N ALA A 156 1.40 9.70 12.21
CA ALA A 156 2.57 10.08 11.41
C ALA A 156 3.46 11.10 12.12
N ARG A 157 2.88 12.10 12.79
CA ARG A 157 3.61 13.09 13.59
C ARG A 157 4.29 12.48 14.81
N LYS A 158 3.62 11.56 15.51
CA LYS A 158 4.21 10.82 16.64
C LYS A 158 5.40 10.00 16.15
N ALA A 159 5.28 9.29 15.04
CA ALA A 159 6.36 8.49 14.48
C ALA A 159 7.58 9.36 14.12
N SER A 160 7.36 10.50 13.44
CA SER A 160 8.42 11.47 13.18
C SER A 160 9.09 11.96 14.47
N SER A 161 8.32 12.24 15.53
CA SER A 161 8.87 12.66 16.81
C SER A 161 9.70 11.56 17.49
N VAL A 162 9.28 10.30 17.40
CA VAL A 162 10.07 9.16 17.90
C VAL A 162 11.40 9.08 17.17
N LEU A 163 11.41 9.13 15.83
CA LEU A 163 12.65 9.10 15.07
C LEU A 163 13.58 10.28 15.40
N GLU A 164 13.04 11.50 15.52
CA GLU A 164 13.81 12.70 15.88
C GLU A 164 14.44 12.59 17.27
N ASN A 165 13.71 12.08 18.26
CA ASN A 165 14.19 11.92 19.64
C ASN A 165 15.40 10.98 19.71
N PHE A 166 15.44 9.96 18.84
CA PHE A 166 16.52 8.98 18.76
C PHE A 166 17.51 9.26 17.63
N GLN A 167 17.40 10.43 16.98
CA GLN A 167 18.27 10.87 15.87
C GLN A 167 18.33 9.88 14.70
N VAL A 168 17.25 9.13 14.47
CA VAL A 168 17.13 8.21 13.35
C VAL A 168 16.64 8.98 12.12
N PRO A 169 17.36 8.94 10.98
CA PRO A 169 16.89 9.59 9.76
C PRO A 169 15.60 8.96 9.25
N ALA A 170 14.63 9.78 8.84
CA ALA A 170 13.37 9.31 8.25
C ALA A 170 13.60 8.43 7.00
N SER A 171 14.67 8.68 6.24
CA SER A 171 15.03 7.87 5.08
C SER A 171 15.51 6.46 5.43
N LEU A 172 16.03 6.24 6.64
CA LEU A 172 16.42 4.92 7.12
C LEU A 172 15.19 4.11 7.54
N PHE A 173 14.22 4.77 8.17
CA PHE A 173 12.91 4.22 8.47
C PHE A 173 12.14 3.86 7.17
N GLU A 174 12.11 4.75 6.18
CA GLU A 174 11.50 4.48 4.86
C GLU A 174 12.12 3.24 4.20
N GLN A 175 13.46 3.11 4.25
CA GLN A 175 14.17 1.93 3.73
C GLN A 175 13.78 0.65 4.47
N MET A 176 13.66 0.68 5.81
CA MET A 176 13.19 -0.47 6.59
C MET A 176 11.79 -0.90 6.14
N VAL A 177 10.85 0.05 6.04
CA VAL A 177 9.48 -0.23 5.57
C VAL A 177 9.50 -0.85 4.17
N HIS A 178 10.35 -0.36 3.27
CA HIS A 178 10.50 -0.93 1.94
C HIS A 178 11.01 -2.38 1.94
N GLU A 179 11.94 -2.72 2.83
CA GLU A 179 12.43 -4.09 2.96
C GLU A 179 11.36 -5.02 3.55
N VAL A 180 10.56 -4.55 4.50
CA VAL A 180 9.39 -5.28 5.02
C VAL A 180 8.45 -5.65 3.87
N HIS A 181 8.07 -4.67 3.05
CA HIS A 181 7.25 -4.91 1.86
C HIS A 181 7.89 -5.91 0.90
N SER A 182 9.21 -5.85 0.71
CA SER A 182 9.91 -6.79 -0.16
C SER A 182 9.87 -8.23 0.36
N LYS A 183 9.97 -8.43 1.68
CA LYS A 183 9.85 -9.74 2.32
C LYS A 183 8.43 -10.27 2.26
N ILE A 184 7.43 -9.41 2.44
CA ILE A 184 6.01 -9.75 2.24
C ILE A 184 5.79 -10.22 0.80
N ARG A 185 6.25 -9.46 -0.20
CA ARG A 185 6.15 -9.85 -1.63
C ARG A 185 6.76 -11.22 -1.88
N TYR A 186 7.90 -11.52 -1.28
CA TYR A 186 8.50 -12.85 -1.40
C TYR A 186 7.62 -13.95 -0.78
N SER A 187 7.13 -13.73 0.44
CA SER A 187 6.29 -14.71 1.16
C SER A 187 4.97 -15.04 0.46
N VAL A 188 4.33 -14.04 -0.18
CA VAL A 188 3.01 -14.17 -0.81
C VAL A 188 3.05 -14.27 -2.34
N SER A 189 4.24 -14.40 -2.93
CA SER A 189 4.38 -14.48 -4.39
C SER A 189 3.54 -15.63 -4.96
N HIS A 190 2.70 -15.30 -5.94
CA HIS A 190 1.72 -16.20 -6.57
C HIS A 190 0.67 -16.85 -5.64
N LYS A 191 0.61 -16.47 -4.36
CA LYS A 191 -0.41 -16.91 -3.39
C LYS A 191 -1.60 -15.93 -3.40
N ARG A 192 -2.54 -16.16 -4.31
CA ARG A 192 -3.64 -15.22 -4.62
C ARG A 192 -4.65 -15.11 -3.49
N ASP A 193 -4.80 -16.19 -2.75
CA ASP A 193 -5.74 -16.44 -1.67
C ASP A 193 -5.25 -15.96 -0.30
N VAL A 194 -4.04 -15.42 -0.21
CA VAL A 194 -3.50 -14.89 1.03
C VAL A 194 -3.84 -13.41 1.18
N SER A 195 -4.51 -13.08 2.28
CA SER A 195 -4.70 -11.73 2.77
C SER A 195 -3.51 -11.27 3.61
N ILE A 196 -3.12 -10.02 3.43
CA ILE A 196 -2.10 -9.35 4.24
C ILE A 196 -2.64 -7.96 4.57
N GLU A 197 -2.70 -7.64 5.86
CA GLU A 197 -3.01 -6.31 6.36
C GLU A 197 -1.81 -5.77 7.15
N LEU A 198 -1.51 -4.48 6.95
CA LEU A 198 -0.43 -3.80 7.63
C LEU A 198 -0.99 -2.70 8.50
N ASN A 199 -0.69 -2.79 9.79
CA ASN A 199 -0.92 -1.74 10.75
C ASN A 199 0.42 -1.14 11.17
N LEU A 200 0.52 0.19 11.13
CA LEU A 200 1.70 0.90 11.61
C LEU A 200 1.20 1.96 12.57
N ASP A 201 1.64 1.90 13.81
CA ASP A 201 1.24 2.83 14.87
C ASP A 201 2.43 3.20 15.77
N VAL A 202 2.19 4.10 16.72
CA VAL A 202 3.12 4.47 17.78
C VAL A 202 2.50 4.15 19.13
N GLU A 203 3.08 3.16 19.81
CA GLU A 203 2.66 2.74 21.14
C GLU A 203 3.45 3.46 22.22
N GLU A 204 2.74 3.92 23.25
CA GLU A 204 3.33 4.46 24.47
C GLU A 204 3.39 3.36 25.53
N HIS A 205 4.58 3.07 26.03
CA HIS A 205 4.80 2.07 27.06
C HIS A 205 4.65 2.65 28.46
N GLU A 206 4.48 1.78 29.47
CA GLU A 206 4.30 2.18 30.87
C GLU A 206 5.48 3.00 31.44
N ASP A 207 6.66 2.86 30.86
CA ASP A 207 7.86 3.63 31.23
C ASP A 207 7.92 5.03 30.56
N GLY A 208 6.90 5.38 29.78
CA GLY A 208 6.79 6.64 29.04
C GLY A 208 7.59 6.67 27.74
N SER A 209 8.22 5.56 27.34
CA SER A 209 8.84 5.44 26.03
C SER A 209 7.78 5.29 24.92
N ASN A 210 8.09 5.79 23.74
CA ASN A 210 7.25 5.62 22.56
C ASN A 210 8.01 4.81 21.53
N ASN A 211 7.39 3.74 21.03
CA ASN A 211 7.96 2.88 19.99
C ASN A 211 7.02 2.82 18.78
N ILE A 212 7.62 2.74 17.61
CA ILE A 212 6.90 2.50 16.36
C ILE A 212 6.65 1.00 16.26
N VAL A 213 5.40 0.58 16.07
CA VAL A 213 5.02 -0.82 15.95
C VAL A 213 4.43 -1.05 14.57
N LEU A 214 5.05 -1.95 13.80
CA LEU A 214 4.54 -2.43 12.52
C LEU A 214 3.99 -3.84 12.72
N GLU A 215 2.69 -4.01 12.60
CA GLU A 215 2.02 -5.29 12.66
C GLU A 215 1.65 -5.77 11.26
N ILE A 216 1.96 -7.04 10.99
CA ILE A 216 1.64 -7.74 9.74
C ILE A 216 0.63 -8.82 10.10
N PHE A 217 -0.62 -8.63 9.72
CA PHE A 217 -1.67 -9.63 9.87
C PHE A 217 -1.76 -10.45 8.59
N SER A 218 -1.72 -11.77 8.71
CA SER A 218 -1.77 -12.67 7.57
C SER A 218 -2.58 -13.94 7.87
N ASP A 219 -3.36 -14.40 6.90
CA ASP A 219 -4.13 -15.65 6.97
C ASP A 219 -3.36 -16.87 6.37
N GLN A 220 -2.03 -16.76 6.29
CA GLN A 220 -1.16 -17.87 5.89
C GLN A 220 -1.21 -19.03 6.89
N ASP A 221 -0.78 -20.21 6.45
CA ASP A 221 -0.54 -21.34 7.34
C ASP A 221 0.56 -21.04 8.38
N GLU A 222 0.51 -21.73 9.52
CA GLU A 222 1.42 -21.55 10.67
C GLU A 222 2.90 -21.61 10.27
N ASP A 223 3.30 -22.57 9.44
CA ASP A 223 4.69 -22.71 8.96
C ASP A 223 5.13 -21.47 8.14
N SER A 224 4.24 -20.93 7.30
CA SER A 224 4.50 -19.73 6.52
C SER A 224 4.55 -18.46 7.38
N LEU A 225 3.72 -18.37 8.43
CA LEU A 225 3.73 -17.27 9.39
C LEU A 225 5.02 -17.26 10.21
N ASP A 226 5.43 -18.42 10.72
CA ASP A 226 6.68 -18.57 11.48
C ASP A 226 7.89 -18.18 10.64
N LEU A 227 7.91 -18.57 9.35
CA LEU A 227 8.97 -18.15 8.43
C LEU A 227 8.98 -16.64 8.22
N LEU A 228 7.80 -16.02 8.04
CA LEU A 228 7.71 -14.57 7.89
C LEU A 228 8.17 -13.85 9.16
N ASP A 229 7.81 -14.35 10.35
CA ASP A 229 8.25 -13.81 11.64
C ASP A 229 9.76 -13.91 11.83
N GLU A 230 10.37 -15.06 11.48
CA GLU A 230 11.83 -15.23 11.50
C GLU A 230 12.52 -14.25 10.56
N GLU A 231 11.99 -14.06 9.35
CA GLU A 231 12.50 -13.09 8.38
C GLU A 231 12.36 -11.63 8.87
N MET A 232 11.25 -11.28 9.53
CA MET A 232 11.05 -9.95 10.13
C MET A 232 11.99 -9.71 11.32
N SER A 233 12.15 -10.71 12.18
CA SER A 233 13.08 -10.69 13.31
C SER A 233 14.53 -10.57 12.83
N GLY A 234 14.91 -11.33 11.80
CA GLY A 234 16.21 -11.23 11.14
C GLY A 234 16.44 -9.84 10.52
N LEU A 235 15.41 -9.28 9.86
CA LEU A 235 15.47 -7.95 9.25
C LEU A 235 15.72 -6.86 10.29
N ILE A 236 14.90 -6.78 11.35
CA ILE A 236 15.00 -5.69 12.35
C ILE A 236 16.27 -5.82 13.19
N SER A 237 16.79 -7.04 13.40
CA SER A 237 18.00 -7.29 14.19
C SER A 237 19.31 -6.99 13.47
N ASP A 238 19.28 -6.65 12.17
CA ASP A 238 20.48 -6.27 11.39
C ASP A 238 20.98 -4.86 11.75
N VAL A 239 21.68 -4.78 12.88
CA VAL A 239 22.26 -3.53 13.40
C VAL A 239 23.35 -2.96 12.47
N GLU A 240 24.00 -3.80 11.65
CA GLU A 240 25.00 -3.31 10.68
C GLU A 240 24.33 -2.48 9.58
N LYS A 241 23.15 -2.91 9.14
CA LYS A 241 22.36 -2.20 8.13
C LYS A 241 21.59 -1.02 8.71
N TRP A 242 21.00 -1.17 9.89
CA TRP A 242 20.02 -0.22 10.45
C TRP A 242 20.54 0.67 11.57
N GLY A 243 21.79 0.46 12.00
CA GLY A 243 22.33 1.11 13.19
C GLY A 243 21.66 0.60 14.47
N TYR A 244 22.10 1.14 15.61
CA TYR A 244 21.66 0.67 16.92
C TYR A 244 20.29 1.20 17.33
N ASP A 245 19.90 2.40 16.88
CA ASP A 245 18.74 3.08 17.42
C ASP A 245 17.43 2.70 16.73
N LEU A 246 17.41 2.46 15.42
CA LEU A 246 16.19 2.06 14.71
C LEU A 246 15.61 0.72 15.24
N PRO A 247 16.40 -0.35 15.42
CA PRO A 247 15.91 -1.60 16.02
C PRO A 247 15.43 -1.47 17.48
N ARG A 248 15.83 -0.41 18.20
CA ARG A 248 15.42 -0.17 19.59
C ARG A 248 14.07 0.53 19.70
N ILE A 249 13.69 1.29 18.68
CA ILE A 249 12.48 2.12 18.68
C ILE A 249 11.41 1.62 17.71
N MET A 250 11.71 0.57 16.95
CA MET A 250 10.78 -0.04 16.01
C MET A 250 10.66 -1.54 16.31
N SER A 251 9.43 -2.01 16.41
CA SER A 251 9.10 -3.44 16.51
C SER A 251 8.31 -3.85 15.27
N ILE A 252 8.59 -5.06 14.79
CA ILE A 252 7.83 -5.69 13.72
C ILE A 252 7.20 -6.95 14.29
N LEU A 253 5.88 -7.08 14.19
CA LEU A 253 5.12 -8.20 14.73
C LEU A 253 4.36 -8.89 13.61
N VAL A 254 4.57 -10.19 13.45
CA VAL A 254 3.75 -11.02 12.55
C VAL A 254 2.64 -11.66 13.37
N ARG A 255 1.41 -11.56 12.88
CA ARG A 255 0.21 -12.05 13.57
C ARG A 255 -0.68 -12.81 12.61
N ASP A 256 -1.36 -13.82 13.15
CA ASP A 256 -2.47 -14.45 12.47
C ASP A 256 -3.60 -13.42 12.25
N ALA A 257 -4.09 -13.34 11.03
CA ALA A 257 -5.29 -12.58 10.72
C ALA A 257 -6.50 -13.35 11.29
N ILE A 258 -6.98 -12.90 12.46
CA ILE A 258 -8.24 -13.42 12.98
C ILE A 258 -9.31 -13.10 11.92
N PRO A 259 -10.04 -14.11 11.38
CA PRO A 259 -11.12 -13.85 10.46
C PRO A 259 -12.05 -12.87 11.14
N ASP A 260 -12.22 -11.69 10.57
CA ASP A 260 -13.06 -10.66 11.15
C ASP A 260 -14.37 -11.30 11.60
N LEU A 261 -14.77 -10.96 12.82
CA LEU A 261 -16.16 -10.92 13.22
C LEU A 261 -16.86 -9.96 12.24
N ALA A 262 -17.12 -10.45 11.04
CA ALA A 262 -17.80 -9.78 9.96
C ALA A 262 -19.29 -9.69 10.32
N ASP A 263 -19.60 -8.88 11.33
CA ASP A 263 -20.91 -8.31 11.64
C ASP A 263 -20.85 -7.73 13.07
N GLU A 264 -20.30 -6.52 13.21
CA GLU A 264 -20.86 -5.51 14.13
C GLU A 264 -20.29 -4.11 13.79
N GLY A 265 -20.77 -3.55 12.67
CA GLY A 265 -20.98 -2.12 12.51
C GLY A 265 -19.74 -1.20 12.49
N GLY A 266 -19.15 -1.04 11.32
CA GLY A 266 -18.28 0.11 11.02
C GLY A 266 -18.48 0.53 9.58
N GLU A 267 -19.24 1.60 9.36
CA GLU A 267 -19.33 2.28 8.07
C GLU A 267 -17.92 2.63 7.57
N LEU A 268 -17.60 2.24 6.35
CA LEU A 268 -16.55 2.89 5.57
C LEU A 268 -16.98 4.35 5.39
N ALA A 269 -16.37 5.23 6.17
CA ALA A 269 -16.42 6.69 6.04
C ALA A 269 -15.01 7.22 5.78
#